data_AF-A0A968F282-F1
#
_entry.id   AF-A0A968F282-F1
#
_cell.length_a   1.000
_cell.length_b   1.000
_cell.length_c   1.000
_cell.angle_alpha   90.00
_cell.angle_beta   90.00
_cell.angle_gamma   90.00
#
_symmetry.space_group_name_H-M   'P 1'
#
loop_
_entity.id
_entity.type
_entity.pdbx_description
1 polymer ?
#
loop_
_entity_poly.entity_id
_entity_poly.type
_entity_poly.pdbx_seq_one_letter_code
_entity_poly.pdbx_strand_id
1 'polypeptide(L)' 'GDFVDGWNYNPPGVDLIDVNAPGRTDANEGLITTGLNDGYYKDAGTSFSAPQVAALAALIKSFDPGMPPSQVEQIL' A
#
# COMPACT_ATOMS: atom_id res chain seq x y z
N GLY A 1 0.82 12.68 8.40
CA GLY A 1 0.50 12.31 7.01
C GLY A 1 -0.98 12.54 6.84
N ASP A 2 -1.37 13.25 5.79
CA ASP A 2 -2.78 13.50 5.50
C ASP A 2 -3.36 12.22 4.88
N PHE A 3 -3.95 11.36 5.71
CA PHE A 3 -4.62 10.17 5.24
C PHE A 3 -5.98 10.58 4.71
N VAL A 4 -6.26 10.21 3.46
CA VAL A 4 -7.52 10.53 2.80
C VAL A 4 -8.67 9.84 3.53
N ASP A 5 -9.53 10.63 4.15
CA ASP A 5 -10.80 10.15 4.71
C ASP A 5 -11.75 9.74 3.57
N GLY A 6 -12.20 8.48 3.58
CA GLY A 6 -13.07 7.91 2.55
C GLY A 6 -12.57 6.64 1.85
N TRP A 7 -11.28 6.29 1.95
CA TRP A 7 -10.72 5.03 1.40
C TRP A 7 -10.37 4.00 2.48
N ASN A 8 -10.27 4.43 3.74
CA ASN A 8 -10.10 3.54 4.90
C ASN A 8 -11.49 3.28 5.50
N TYR A 9 -12.20 2.27 4.98
CA TYR A 9 -13.52 1.93 5.50
C TYR A 9 -13.40 1.04 6.74
N ASN A 10 -13.35 1.67 7.92
CA ASN A 10 -13.60 1.00 9.20
C ASN A 10 -15.01 1.37 9.68
N PRO A 11 -16.01 0.47 9.59
CA PRO A 11 -17.30 0.72 10.20
C PRO A 11 -17.14 0.88 11.72
N PRO A 12 -18.01 1.66 12.40
CA PRO A 12 -17.90 1.89 13.83
C PRO A 12 -17.78 0.58 14.63
N GLY A 13 -16.70 0.43 15.38
CA GLY A 13 -16.45 -0.74 16.22
C GLY A 13 -15.79 -1.93 15.51
N VAL A 14 -15.33 -1.79 14.26
CA VAL A 14 -14.57 -2.80 13.54
C VAL A 14 -13.29 -2.19 13.00
N ASP A 15 -12.16 -2.88 13.21
CA ASP A 15 -10.89 -2.56 12.58
C ASP A 15 -10.67 -3.54 11.41
N LEU A 16 -10.82 -3.04 10.18
CA LEU A 16 -10.67 -3.80 8.94
C LEU A 16 -9.36 -3.47 8.20
N ILE A 17 -8.63 -2.45 8.64
CA ILE A 17 -7.42 -1.95 7.97
C ILE A 17 -6.22 -2.21 8.87
N ASP A 18 -5.43 -3.22 8.53
CA ASP A 18 -4.23 -3.57 9.30
C ASP A 18 -3.10 -2.54 9.11
N VAL A 19 -2.92 -2.05 7.89
CA VAL A 19 -1.93 -1.04 7.52
C VAL A 19 -2.40 -0.22 6.33
N ASN A 20 -1.86 0.99 6.19
CA ASN A 20 -2.15 1.86 5.05
C ASN A 20 -0.86 2.40 4.42
N ALA A 21 -0.87 2.50 3.09
CA ALA A 21 0.23 3.06 2.30
C ALA A 21 -0.32 4.10 1.31
N PRO A 22 0.51 5.04 0.82
CA PRO A 22 0.07 6.04 -0.14
C PRO A 22 -0.56 5.39 -1.37
N GLY A 23 -1.84 5.66 -1.65
CA GLY A 23 -2.52 5.29 -2.91
C GLY A 23 -2.94 6.52 -3.73
N ARG A 24 -2.82 7.71 -3.10
CA ARG A 24 -3.34 9.04 -3.46
C ARG A 24 -4.82 9.09 -3.89
N THR A 25 -5.35 10.29 -3.74
CA THR A 25 -6.76 10.59 -3.48
C THR A 25 -7.64 10.63 -4.73
N ASP A 26 -7.06 11.06 -5.85
CA ASP A 26 -7.72 11.19 -7.15
C ASP A 26 -6.68 11.04 -8.29
N ALA A 27 -7.14 10.88 -9.53
CA ALA A 27 -6.26 10.69 -10.70
C ALA A 27 -5.45 11.94 -11.12
N ASN A 28 -5.87 13.15 -10.72
CA ASN A 28 -5.14 14.39 -11.02
C ASN A 28 -3.91 14.55 -10.11
N GLU A 29 -4.04 14.09 -8.86
CA GLU A 29 -3.00 14.03 -7.85
C GLU A 29 -2.38 12.63 -7.68
N GLY A 30 -2.79 11.68 -8.52
CA GLY A 30 -2.44 10.26 -8.44
C GLY A 30 -0.94 9.96 -8.43
N LEU A 31 -0.61 8.75 -8.01
CA LEU A 31 0.75 8.22 -8.06
C LEU A 31 1.17 8.06 -9.52
N ILE A 32 2.42 8.41 -9.82
CA ILE A 32 3.01 8.11 -11.13
C ILE A 32 3.34 6.62 -11.14
N THR A 33 2.77 5.89 -12.08
CA THR A 33 2.99 4.45 -12.30
C THR A 33 3.31 4.17 -13.76
N THR A 34 3.83 2.98 -14.03
CA THR A 34 4.12 2.52 -15.39
C THR A 34 2.83 2.18 -16.12
N GLY A 35 2.69 2.69 -17.34
CA GLY A 35 1.64 2.34 -18.29
C GLY A 35 2.16 1.44 -19.40
N LEU A 36 1.24 1.03 -20.29
CA LEU A 36 1.60 0.32 -21.51
C LEU A 36 2.45 1.21 -22.44
N ASN A 37 3.19 0.58 -23.36
CA ASN A 37 4.03 1.24 -24.37
C ASN A 37 5.12 2.14 -23.77
N ASP A 38 5.82 1.65 -22.74
CA ASP A 38 6.89 2.38 -22.02
C ASP A 38 6.44 3.75 -21.47
N GLY A 39 5.14 3.91 -21.26
CA GLY A 39 4.54 5.14 -20.78
C GLY A 39 4.51 5.23 -19.26
N TYR A 40 4.24 6.45 -18.78
CA TYR A 40 3.86 6.69 -17.39
C TYR A 40 2.52 7.40 -17.37
N TYR A 41 1.70 7.09 -16.36
CA TYR A 41 0.45 7.80 -16.12
C TYR A 41 0.24 7.97 -14.63
N LYS A 42 -0.70 8.86 -14.28
CA LYS A 42 -1.12 9.07 -12.90
C LYS A 42 -2.39 8.28 -12.63
N ASP A 43 -2.41 7.57 -11.51
CA ASP A 43 -3.58 6.80 -11.08
C ASP A 43 -3.66 6.74 -9.56
N ALA A 44 -4.82 6.32 -9.05
CA ALA A 44 -5.14 6.37 -7.63
C ALA A 44 -5.89 5.10 -7.16
N GLY A 45 -5.73 4.78 -5.88
CA GLY A 45 -6.54 3.75 -5.19
C GLY A 45 -5.72 2.72 -4.43
N THR A 46 -6.43 1.84 -3.71
CA THR A 46 -5.83 0.79 -2.87
C THR A 46 -4.99 -0.20 -3.65
N SER A 47 -5.30 -0.41 -4.94
CA SER A 47 -4.49 -1.21 -5.87
C SER A 47 -3.06 -0.68 -6.03
N PHE A 48 -2.81 0.61 -5.77
CA PHE A 48 -1.48 1.21 -5.81
C PHE A 48 -0.83 1.27 -4.42
N SER A 49 -1.61 1.22 -3.34
CA SER A 49 -1.11 1.07 -1.97
C SER A 49 -0.61 -0.36 -1.68
N ALA A 50 -1.37 -1.38 -2.12
CA ALA A 50 -1.06 -2.79 -1.89
C ALA A 50 0.38 -3.22 -2.30
N PRO A 51 0.88 -2.90 -3.52
CA PRO A 51 2.23 -3.27 -3.93
C PRO A 51 3.32 -2.57 -3.10
N GLN A 52 3.05 -1.40 -2.49
CA GLN A 52 4.02 -0.73 -1.62
C GLN A 52 4.17 -1.46 -0.29
N VAL A 53 3.07 -1.93 0.31
CA VAL A 53 3.12 -2.77 1.52
C VAL A 53 3.81 -4.10 1.21
N ALA A 54 3.50 -4.72 0.07
CA ALA A 54 4.17 -5.94 -0.37
C ALA A 54 5.68 -5.76 -0.57
N ALA A 55 6.11 -4.60 -1.12
CA ALA A 55 7.52 -4.27 -1.27
C ALA A 55 8.22 -4.09 0.08
N LEU A 56 7.56 -3.48 1.07
CA LEU A 56 8.10 -3.37 2.43
C LEU A 56 8.24 -4.75 3.09
N ALA A 57 7.23 -5.61 2.97
CA ALA A 57 7.29 -6.99 3.46
C ALA A 57 8.45 -7.76 2.81
N ALA A 58 8.64 -7.61 1.49
CA ALA A 58 9.76 -8.21 0.78
C ALA A 58 11.12 -7.67 1.24
N LEU A 59 11.20 -6.36 1.52
CA LEU A 59 12.41 -5.74 2.07
C LEU A 59 12.74 -6.30 3.47
N ILE A 60 11.74 -6.45 4.34
CA ILE A 60 11.92 -7.09 5.66
C ILE A 60 12.46 -8.52 5.49
N LYS A 61 11.86 -9.32 4.60
CA LYS A 61 12.35 -10.67 4.29
C LYS A 61 13.73 -10.71 3.61
N SER A 62 14.19 -9.61 3.00
CA SER A 62 15.54 -9.57 2.41
C SER A 62 16.64 -9.61 3.48
N PHE A 63 16.35 -9.17 4.71
CA PHE A 63 17.28 -9.26 5.85
C PHE A 63 17.36 -10.69 6.41
N ASP A 64 16.24 -11.41 6.45
CA ASP A 64 16.17 -12.82 6.82
C ASP A 64 15.11 -13.54 5.96
N PRO A 65 15.54 -14.26 4.90
CA PRO A 65 14.63 -14.99 4.02
C PRO A 65 13.85 -16.10 4.73
N GLY A 66 14.35 -16.61 5.85
CA GLY A 66 13.74 -17.67 6.65
C GLY A 66 12.64 -17.17 7.60
N MET A 67 12.48 -15.85 7.73
CA MET A 67 11.51 -15.24 8.65
C MET A 67 10.07 -15.72 8.34
N PRO A 68 9.33 -16.23 9.35
CA PRO A 68 7.96 -16.66 9.16
C PRO A 68 7.06 -15.46 8.85
N PRO A 69 5.99 -15.62 8.03
CA PRO A 69 5.10 -14.53 7.66
C PRO A 69 4.53 -13.74 8.84
N SER A 70 4.20 -14.43 9.94
CA SER A 70 3.68 -13.79 11.16
C SER A 70 4.66 -12.82 11.81
N GLN A 71 5.96 -13.09 11.71
CA GLN A 71 6.97 -12.18 12.24
C GLN A 71 7.21 -10.99 11.31
N VAL A 72 7.07 -11.19 9.99
CA VAL A 72 7.08 -10.09 9.02
C VAL A 72 5.89 -9.16 9.28
N GLU A 73 4.70 -9.72 9.48
CA GLU A 73 3.48 -8.98 9.84
C GLU A 73 3.62 -8.21 11.15
N GLN A 74 4.29 -8.77 12.15
CA GLN A 74 4.53 -8.08 13.42
C GLN A 74 5.55 -6.92 13.31
N ILE A 75 6.42 -6.95 12.31
CA ILE A 75 7.42 -5.89 12.06
C ILE A 75 6.82 -4.76 11.20
N LEU A 76 5.87 -5.09 10.31
CA LEU A 76 5.13 -4.14 9.47
C LEU A 76 4.30 -3.17 10.32
#